data_AF-A0A949AWU2-F1
#
_entry.id   AF-A0A949AWU2-F1
#
_cell.length_a   1.000
_cell.length_b   1.000
_cell.length_c   1.000
_cell.angle_alpha   90.00
_cell.angle_beta   90.00
_cell.angle_gamma   90.00
#
_symmetry.space_group_name_H-M   'P 1'
#
loop_
_entity.id
_entity.type
_entity.pdbx_description
1 polymer ?
#
loop_
_entity_poly.entity_id
_entity_poly.type
_entity_poly.pdbx_seq_one_letter_code
_entity_poly.pdbx_strand_id
1 'polypeptide(L)' 'MEKRIGVYVCHCGLNIAATVDPKDVAESAASLNGVVLARDYMFMCSDPGQELILKDIKEHKLDRVVV' A
#
# COMPACT_ATOMS: atom_id res chain seq x y z
N MET A 1 -7.11 -17.27 12.10
CA MET A 1 -6.03 -16.27 12.20
C MET A 1 -6.59 -14.96 11.68
N GLU A 2 -6.41 -13.86 12.42
CA GLU A 2 -6.81 -12.53 11.94
C GLU A 2 -5.89 -12.12 10.78
N LYS A 3 -6.47 -11.64 9.67
CA LYS A 3 -5.71 -11.29 8.46
C LYS A 3 -4.82 -10.08 8.75
N ARG A 4 -3.61 -10.06 8.19
CA ARG A 4 -2.65 -8.95 8.32
C ARG A 4 -2.30 -8.42 6.94
N ILE A 5 -3.14 -7.51 6.45
CA ILE A 5 -3.11 -7.00 5.08
C ILE A 5 -2.31 -5.69 5.05
N GLY A 6 -1.35 -5.60 4.13
CA GLY A 6 -0.76 -4.33 3.71
C GLY A 6 -1.33 -3.88 2.38
N VAL A 7 -1.81 -2.64 2.31
CA VAL A 7 -2.36 -2.03 1.10
C VAL A 7 -1.41 -0.94 0.59
N TYR A 8 -1.12 -0.95 -0.72
CA TYR A 8 -0.17 -0.02 -1.32
C TYR A 8 -0.75 0.64 -2.56
N VAL A 9 -1.05 1.93 -2.49
CA VAL A 9 -1.69 2.68 -3.58
C VAL A 9 -0.63 3.39 -4.41
N CYS A 10 -0.54 3.03 -5.70
CA CYS A 10 0.44 3.63 -6.60
C CYS A 10 -0.05 4.96 -7.18
N HIS A 11 0.83 5.96 -7.26
CA HIS A 11 0.54 7.22 -7.99
C HIS A 11 0.76 7.06 -9.50
N CYS A 12 1.67 6.16 -9.89
CA CYS A 12 2.13 5.96 -11.26
C CYS A 12 2.52 7.28 -11.94
N GLY A 13 3.27 8.12 -11.22
CA GLY A 13 3.52 9.50 -11.61
C GLY A 13 2.22 10.31 -11.59
N LEU A 14 1.76 10.74 -12.76
CA LEU A 14 0.47 11.42 -12.92
C LEU A 14 -0.60 10.53 -13.55
N ASN A 15 -0.29 9.30 -13.95
CA ASN A 15 -1.27 8.44 -14.63
C ASN A 15 -2.47 8.09 -13.74
N ILE A 16 -2.23 7.89 -12.44
CA ILE A 16 -3.30 7.67 -11.44
C ILE A 16 -3.55 8.98 -10.68
N ALA A 17 -2.49 9.61 -10.17
CA ALA A 17 -2.60 10.78 -9.30
C ALA A 17 -3.23 12.03 -9.95
N ALA A 18 -3.30 12.12 -11.29
CA ALA A 18 -4.01 13.22 -11.95
C ALA A 18 -5.54 13.09 -11.89
N THR A 19 -6.06 11.90 -11.61
CA THR A 19 -7.52 11.63 -11.60
C THR A 19 -8.03 11.17 -10.24
N VAL A 20 -7.23 10.38 -9.52
CA VAL A 20 -7.57 9.81 -8.22
C VAL A 20 -6.57 10.34 -7.20
N ASP A 21 -7.01 10.70 -6.00
CA ASP A 21 -6.13 11.02 -4.88
C ASP A 21 -5.64 9.71 -4.22
N PRO A 22 -4.38 9.28 -4.44
CA PRO A 22 -3.91 7.99 -3.93
C PRO A 22 -3.82 7.97 -2.40
N LYS A 23 -3.59 9.15 -1.79
CA LYS A 23 -3.47 9.29 -0.35
C LYS A 23 -4.83 9.09 0.31
N ASP A 24 -5.88 9.72 -0.21
CA ASP A 24 -7.25 9.51 0.27
C ASP A 24 -7.68 8.03 0.16
N VAL A 25 -7.34 7.37 -0.96
CA VAL A 25 -7.59 5.93 -1.12
C VAL A 25 -6.85 5.09 -0.08
N ALA A 26 -5.58 5.40 0.20
CA ALA A 26 -4.80 4.70 1.22
C ALA A 26 -5.38 4.91 2.63
N GLU A 27 -5.76 6.15 2.99
CA GLU A 27 -6.40 6.47 4.27
C GLU A 27 -7.74 5.76 4.42
N SER A 28 -8.56 5.72 3.37
CA SER A 28 -9.81 4.95 3.36
C SER A 28 -9.55 3.45 3.54
N ALA A 29 -8.54 2.89 2.86
CA ALA A 29 -8.20 1.46 2.96
C ALA A 29 -7.73 1.07 4.36
N ALA A 30 -7.06 1.98 5.08
CA ALA A 30 -6.61 1.75 6.46
C ALA A 30 -7.76 1.48 7.45
N SER A 31 -8.98 1.91 7.14
CA SER A 31 -10.16 1.65 7.97
C SER A 31 -10.79 0.26 7.79
N LEU A 32 -10.35 -0.50 6.79
CA LEU A 32 -10.91 -1.81 6.47
C LEU A 32 -10.43 -2.89 7.44
N ASN A 33 -11.32 -3.79 7.82
CA ASN A 33 -11.00 -4.88 8.75
C ASN A 33 -9.84 -5.76 8.24
N GLY A 34 -8.82 -5.94 9.08
CA GLY A 34 -7.62 -6.74 8.80
C GLY A 34 -6.52 -5.98 8.05
N VAL A 35 -6.76 -4.71 7.65
CA VAL A 35 -5.69 -3.85 7.13
C VAL A 35 -4.88 -3.32 8.31
N VAL A 36 -3.61 -3.71 8.36
CA VAL A 36 -2.69 -3.30 9.45
C VAL A 36 -1.78 -2.15 9.05
N LEU A 37 -1.65 -1.90 7.74
CA LEU A 37 -1.03 -0.71 7.17
C LEU A 37 -1.58 -0.43 5.77
N ALA A 38 -1.68 0.85 5.44
CA ALA A 38 -1.94 1.32 4.09
C ALA A 38 -0.98 2.48 3.77
N ARG A 39 -0.44 2.51 2.56
CA ARG A 39 0.49 3.54 2.10
C ARG A 39 0.19 3.94 0.67
N ASP A 40 0.48 5.17 0.31
CA ASP A 40 0.60 5.61 -1.06
C ASP A 40 2.08 5.85 -1.43
N TYR A 41 2.46 5.61 -2.69
CA TYR A 41 3.84 5.83 -3.15
C TYR A 41 3.91 6.09 -4.66
N MET A 42 4.95 6.81 -5.09
CA MET A 42 5.08 7.28 -6.47
C MET A 42 5.07 6.16 -7.51
N PHE A 43 5.87 5.12 -7.30
CA PHE A 43 6.02 4.00 -8.22
C PHE A 43 6.18 2.68 -7.45
N MET A 44 5.08 2.01 -7.14
CA MET A 44 5.12 0.75 -6.38
C MET A 44 5.89 -0.38 -7.09
N CYS A 45 5.99 -0.33 -8.43
CA CYS A 45 6.75 -1.32 -9.20
C CYS A 45 8.26 -1.04 -9.25
N SER A 46 8.71 0.15 -8.85
CA SER A 46 10.15 0.48 -8.82
C SER A 46 10.89 -0.29 -7.73
N ASP A 47 12.22 -0.42 -7.83
CA ASP A 47 13.00 -1.11 -6.80
C ASP A 47 12.74 -0.57 -5.38
N PRO A 48 12.71 0.76 -5.13
CA PRO A 48 12.34 1.29 -3.82
C PRO A 48 10.91 0.92 -3.39
N GLY A 49 9.97 0.86 -4.34
CA GLY A 49 8.58 0.46 -4.06
C GLY A 49 8.48 -1.01 -3.65
N GLN A 50 9.23 -1.88 -4.33
CA GLN A 50 9.28 -3.30 -3.99
C GLN A 50 10.01 -3.54 -2.66
N GLU A 51 11.11 -2.83 -2.40
CA GLU A 51 11.83 -2.88 -1.12
C GLU A 51 10.96 -2.41 0.05
N LEU A 52 10.14 -1.37 -0.15
CA LEU A 52 9.17 -0.91 0.83
C LEU A 52 8.20 -2.02 1.22
N ILE A 53 7.59 -2.71 0.24
CA ILE A 53 6.69 -3.85 0.50
C ILE A 53 7.43 -4.96 1.27
N LEU A 54 8.63 -5.34 0.82
CA LEU A 54 9.41 -6.40 1.46
C LEU A 54 9.79 -6.07 2.91
N LYS A 55 10.11 -4.81 3.18
CA LYS A 55 10.38 -4.31 4.53
C LYS A 55 9.14 -4.40 5.40
N ASP A 56 8.02 -3.85 4.93
CA ASP A 56 6.76 -3.82 5.66
C ASP A 56 6.21 -5.23 5.93
N ILE A 57 6.37 -6.18 5.00
CA ILE A 57 6.03 -7.60 5.22
C ILE A 57 6.74 -8.14 6.47
N LYS A 58 8.05 -7.87 6.61
CA LYS A 58 8.85 -8.35 7.75
C LYS A 58 8.53 -7.62 9.04
N GLU A 59 8.45 -6.28 9.00
CA GLU A 59 8.23 -5.43 10.17
C GLU A 59 6.82 -5.61 10.76
N HIS A 60 5.81 -5.66 9.90
CA HIS A 60 4.41 -5.75 10.31
C HIS A 60 3.87 -7.18 10.27
N LYS A 61 4.70 -8.17 9.92
CA LYS A 61 4.31 -9.60 9.82
C LYS A 61 3.07 -9.77 8.94
N LEU A 62 3.10 -9.16 7.75
CA LEU A 62 1.98 -9.24 6.82
C LEU A 62 1.84 -10.67 6.30
N ASP A 63 0.60 -11.11 6.12
CA ASP A 63 0.30 -12.39 5.48
C ASP A 63 -0.45 -12.22 4.15
N ARG A 64 -0.84 -10.99 3.81
CA ARG A 64 -1.49 -10.60 2.55
C ARG A 64 -0.98 -9.23 2.10
N VAL A 65 -0.90 -9.04 0.79
CA VAL A 65 -0.51 -7.79 0.16
C VAL A 65 -1.53 -7.45 -0.93
N VAL A 66 -1.94 -6.20 -0.99
CA VAL A 66 -2.75 -5.62 -2.05
C VAL A 66 -2.00 -4.41 -2.60
N VAL A 67 -1.80 -4.37 -3.92
CA VAL A 67 -1.18 -3.25 -4.65
C VAL A 67 -2.20 -2.73 -5.65
#